data_AF-A0A6J4N6Q3-F1
#
_entry.id   AF-A0A6J4N6Q3-F1
#
_cell.length_a   1.000
_cell.length_b   1.000
_cell.length_c   1.000
_cell.angle_alpha   90.00
_cell.angle_beta   90.00
_cell.angle_gamma   90.00
#
_symmetry.space_group_name_H-M   'P 1'
#
loop_
_entity.id
_entity.type
_entity.pdbx_description
1 polymer ?
#
loop_
_entity_poly.entity_id
_entity_poly.type
_entity_poly.pdbx_seq_one_letter_code
_entity_poly.pdbx_strand_id
1 'polypeptide(L)' 'MNREFDVVIERDREGCYVASVPALRGCHTQARS' A
#
# COMPACT_ATOMS: atom_id res chain seq x y z
N MET A 1 -5.03 -3.73 -21.19
CA MET A 1 -5.20 -4.87 -20.25
C MET A 1 -5.18 -4.28 -18.85
N ASN A 2 -6.33 -4.22 -18.17
CA ASN A 2 -6.41 -3.68 -16.82
C ASN A 2 -5.92 -4.74 -15.84
N ARG A 3 -5.17 -4.31 -14.82
CA ARG A 3 -4.71 -5.17 -13.73
C ARG A 3 -5.29 -4.61 -12.45
N GLU A 4 -6.04 -5.44 -11.76
CA GLU A 4 -6.62 -5.12 -10.46
C GLU A 4 -5.87 -5.93 -9.40
N PHE A 5 -5.61 -5.30 -8.26
CA PHE A 5 -4.89 -5.91 -7.16
C PHE A 5 -5.56 -5.52 -5.86
N ASP A 6 -5.64 -6.48 -4.94
CA ASP A 6 -5.98 -6.16 -3.55
C ASP A 6 -4.82 -5.38 -2.92
N VAL A 7 -5.18 -4.27 -2.28
CA VAL A 7 -4.23 -3.37 -1.61
C VAL A 7 -4.57 -3.34 -0.13
N VAL A 8 -3.56 -3.56 0.71
CA VAL A 8 -3.67 -3.38 2.15
C VAL A 8 -3.20 -1.97 2.49
N ILE A 9 -4.05 -1.19 3.14
CA ILE A 9 -3.75 0.15 3.64
C ILE A 9 -3.71 0.12 5.16
N GLU A 10 -2.58 0.51 5.73
CA GLU A 10 -2.38 0.63 7.16
C GLU A 10 -2.00 2.07 7.52
N ARG A 11 -2.32 2.48 8.76
CA ARG A 11 -1.83 3.74 9.30
C ARG A 11 -0.70 3.45 10.27
N ASP A 12 0.46 4.06 10.03
CA ASP A 12 1.60 3.91 10.92
C ASP A 12 1.47 4.80 12.18
N ARG A 13 2.46 4.69 13.07
CA ARG A 13 2.50 5.44 14.34
C ARG A 13 2.74 6.93 14.15
N GLU A 14 3.29 7.33 13.02
CA GLU A 14 3.54 8.73 12.65
C GLU A 14 2.36 9.34 11.90
N GLY A 15 1.29 8.57 11.70
CA GLY A 15 0.05 8.98 11.04
C GLY A 15 0.10 8.91 9.52
N CYS A 16 1.17 8.37 8.91
CA CYS A 16 1.24 8.15 7.46
C CYS A 16 0.43 6.92 7.05
N TYR A 17 -0.03 6.90 5.81
CA TYR A 17 -0.62 5.72 5.19
C TYR A 17 0.47 4.90 4.51
N VAL A 18 0.51 3.61 4.81
CA VAL A 18 1.37 2.63 4.14
C VAL A 18 0.47 1.75 3.29
N ALA A 19 0.72 1.73 1.98
CA ALA A 19 0.05 0.87 1.04
C ALA A 19 0.98 -0.27 0.63
N SER A 20 0.48 -1.51 0.66
CA SER A 20 1.21 -2.69 0.19
C SER A 20 0.33 -3.57 -0.70
N VAL A 21 0.96 -4.22 -1.68
CA VAL A 21 0.29 -5.17 -2.60
C VAL A 21 0.84 -6.57 -2.33
N PRO A 22 0.13 -7.44 -1.58
CA PRO A 22 0.65 -8.75 -1.19
C PRO A 22 1.04 -9.65 -2.37
N ALA A 23 0.34 -9.52 -3.50
CA ALA A 23 0.61 -10.26 -4.72
C ALA A 23 1.92 -9.83 -5.44
N LEU A 24 2.46 -8.65 -5.11
CA LEU A 24 3.66 -8.07 -5.73
C LEU A 24 4.73 -7.87 -4.66
N ARG A 25 5.61 -8.87 -4.50
CA ARG A 25 6.68 -8.83 -3.48
C ARG A 25 7.51 -7.56 -3.61
N GLY A 26 7.59 -6.79 -2.52
CA GLY A 26 8.34 -5.54 -2.47
C GLY A 26 7.59 -4.32 -3.03
N CYS A 27 6.34 -4.46 -3.48
CA CYS A 27 5.52 -3.33 -3.89
C CYS A 27 4.85 -2.68 -2.66
N HIS A 28 5.38 -1.53 -2.27
CA HIS A 28 4.86 -0.71 -1.19
C HIS A 28 5.14 0.77 -1.46
N THR A 29 4.30 1.65 -0.91
CA THR A 29 4.51 3.10 -0.91
C THR A 29 3.97 3.70 0.38
N GLN A 30 4.48 4.87 0.77
CA GLN A 30 4.05 5.61 1.95
C GLN A 30 3.71 7.05 1.57
N ALA A 31 2.58 7.55 2.06
CA ALA A 31 2.13 8.91 1.79
C ALA A 31 1.39 9.52 3.00
N ARG A 32 1.37 10.85 3.05
CA ARG A 32 0.47 11.63 3.90
C ARG A 32 -0.67 12.15 3.03
N SER A 33 -1.88 12.25 3.58
CA SER A 33 -3.05 12.82 2.90
C SER A 33 -2.94 14.32 2.71
#